data_AF-R6H7R0-F1
#
_entry.id   AF-R6H7R0-F1
#
_cell.length_a   1.000
_cell.length_b   1.000
_cell.length_c   1.000
_cell.angle_alpha   90.00
_cell.angle_beta   90.00
_cell.angle_gamma   90.00
#
_symmetry.space_group_name_H-M   'P 1'
#
loop_
_entity.id
_entity.type
_entity.pdbx_description
1 polymer ?
#
loop_
_entity_poly.entity_id
_entity_poly.type
_entity_poly.pdbx_seq_one_letter_code
_entity_poly.pdbx_strand_id
1 'polypeptide(L)'
;MSALSIEPKAAADAKVESYLKRFERRVEAAPPGQCPLITVASYLETGANQTCGKCVPCRDGLPKLSELMRELANCQASNETLETLRALAQMIRDASDCAVGYEAAQETLDALDIFSEEVEAHLVGHSCTQGMGQSVPCETLCPAHVNVPGYIALVGEGRYADAIKLIRKDNPFPTACALVCEHPCEKRCRRILIDAPLNIRGIKKMAVDQVAADSVSTPGRLPDSGKRIAVVGGWPFRSYLRLLCGTDGAFRNGV
;
A
#
# COMPACT_ATOMS: atom_id res chain seq x y z
N MET A 1 28.53 -6.29 11.12
CA MET A 1 29.04 -7.48 10.43
C MET A 1 29.45 -7.05 9.03
N SER A 2 30.73 -7.12 8.68
CA SER A 2 31.18 -6.81 7.32
C SER A 2 30.73 -7.97 6.44
N ALA A 3 29.73 -7.73 5.59
CA ALA A 3 29.29 -8.73 4.63
C ALA A 3 30.43 -8.98 3.63
N LEU A 4 30.90 -10.22 3.53
CA LEU A 4 31.70 -10.67 2.41
C LEU A 4 30.89 -10.46 1.14
N SER A 5 31.27 -9.52 0.27
CA SER A 5 30.67 -9.39 -1.06
C SER A 5 31.47 -10.26 -2.03
N ILE A 6 30.83 -11.29 -2.57
CA ILE A 6 31.38 -12.08 -3.66
C ILE A 6 31.00 -11.36 -4.95
N GLU A 7 32.00 -10.93 -5.72
CA GLU A 7 31.73 -10.35 -7.04
C GLU A 7 31.18 -11.43 -7.98
N PRO A 8 30.14 -11.12 -8.76
CA PRO A 8 29.58 -12.05 -9.73
C PRO A 8 30.62 -12.48 -10.77
N LYS A 9 30.61 -13.78 -11.11
CA LYS A 9 31.62 -14.40 -11.99
C LYS A 9 31.60 -13.85 -13.42
N ALA A 10 30.45 -13.40 -13.90
CA ALA A 10 30.29 -12.80 -15.22
C ALA A 10 29.86 -11.32 -15.12
N ALA A 11 30.45 -10.47 -15.96
CA ALA A 11 30.09 -9.05 -16.05
C ALA A 11 28.62 -8.83 -16.48
N ALA A 12 28.01 -9.81 -17.16
CA ALA A 12 26.59 -9.78 -17.49
C ALA A 12 25.72 -9.95 -16.24
N ASP A 13 26.07 -10.87 -15.36
CA ASP A 13 25.34 -11.14 -14.11
C ASP A 13 25.36 -9.90 -13.20
N ALA A 14 26.50 -9.19 -13.11
CA ALA A 14 26.61 -7.94 -12.37
C ALA A 14 25.61 -6.87 -12.86
N LYS A 15 25.44 -6.78 -14.18
CA LYS A 15 24.47 -5.84 -14.78
C LYS A 15 23.06 -6.27 -14.44
N VAL A 16 22.71 -7.54 -14.63
CA VAL A 16 21.37 -8.06 -14.31
C VAL A 16 21.04 -7.86 -12.84
N GLU A 17 21.96 -8.14 -11.93
CA GLU A 17 21.80 -7.92 -10.49
C GLU A 17 21.48 -6.45 -10.17
N SER A 18 22.14 -5.51 -10.84
CA SER A 18 21.85 -4.08 -10.67
C SER A 18 20.43 -3.70 -11.12
N TYR A 19 19.91 -4.35 -12.16
CA TYR A 19 18.52 -4.16 -12.60
C TYR A 19 17.53 -4.81 -11.63
N LEU A 20 17.83 -6.02 -11.14
CA LEU A 20 17.00 -6.70 -10.15
C LEU A 20 16.89 -5.89 -8.85
N LYS A 21 17.99 -5.31 -8.37
CA LYS A 21 17.98 -4.40 -7.20
C LYS A 21 17.09 -3.17 -7.40
N ARG A 22 16.99 -2.64 -8.63
CA ARG A 22 16.07 -1.53 -8.95
C ARG A 22 14.62 -1.99 -8.99
N PHE A 23 14.38 -3.20 -9.49
CA PHE A 23 13.06 -3.82 -9.50
C PHE A 23 12.57 -4.12 -8.06
N GLU A 24 13.42 -4.67 -7.21
CA GLU A 24 13.17 -4.91 -5.78
C GLU A 24 12.70 -3.62 -5.07
N ARG A 25 13.45 -2.52 -5.20
CA ARG A 25 13.05 -1.21 -4.64
C ARG A 25 11.69 -0.72 -5.16
N ARG A 26 11.33 -1.07 -6.40
CA ARG A 26 10.02 -0.75 -6.98
C ARG A 26 8.91 -1.56 -6.33
N VAL A 27 9.13 -2.85 -6.09
CA VAL A 27 8.19 -3.70 -5.37
C VAL A 27 8.01 -3.21 -3.93
N GLU A 28 9.10 -2.89 -3.23
CA GLU A 28 9.06 -2.36 -1.85
C GLU A 28 8.28 -1.03 -1.73
N ALA A 29 8.47 -0.12 -2.69
CA ALA A 29 7.80 1.19 -2.70
C ALA A 29 6.34 1.13 -3.20
N ALA A 30 5.89 0.00 -3.76
CA ALA A 30 4.54 -0.13 -4.29
C ALA A 30 3.51 -0.23 -3.14
N PRO A 31 2.46 0.62 -3.12
CA PRO A 31 1.39 0.49 -2.15
C PRO A 31 0.48 -0.71 -2.48
N PRO A 32 -0.25 -1.25 -1.49
CA PRO A 32 -1.37 -2.14 -1.76
C PRO A 32 -2.41 -1.43 -2.65
N GLY A 33 -3.07 -2.19 -3.52
CA GLY A 33 -4.09 -1.67 -4.46
C GLY A 33 -3.83 -1.96 -5.94
N GLN A 34 -2.82 -2.76 -6.28
CA GLN A 34 -2.78 -3.39 -7.61
C GLN A 34 -3.85 -4.48 -7.67
N CYS A 35 -4.44 -4.71 -8.85
CA CYS A 35 -5.28 -5.88 -9.05
C CYS A 35 -4.43 -7.14 -8.73
N PRO A 36 -4.86 -8.01 -7.81
CA PRO A 36 -4.07 -9.17 -7.42
C PRO A 36 -3.82 -10.11 -8.60
N LEU A 37 -4.77 -10.22 -9.53
CA LEU A 37 -4.66 -11.10 -10.70
C LEU A 37 -3.51 -10.70 -11.63
N ILE A 38 -3.31 -9.39 -11.88
CA ILE A 38 -2.18 -8.92 -12.70
C ILE A 38 -0.84 -9.02 -11.96
N THR A 39 -0.85 -8.87 -10.62
CA THR A 39 0.34 -9.09 -9.80
C THR A 39 0.80 -10.55 -9.90
N VAL A 40 -0.13 -11.49 -9.77
CA VAL A 40 0.16 -12.93 -9.91
C VAL A 40 0.59 -13.28 -11.33
N ALA A 41 -0.03 -12.71 -12.36
CA ALA A 41 0.43 -12.88 -13.74
C ALA A 41 1.88 -12.39 -13.93
N SER A 42 2.25 -11.26 -13.34
CA SER A 42 3.63 -10.73 -13.40
C SER A 42 4.63 -11.61 -12.62
N TYR A 43 4.19 -12.18 -11.51
CA TYR A 43 4.97 -13.14 -10.73
C TYR A 43 5.19 -14.44 -11.51
N LEU A 44 4.17 -14.97 -12.18
CA LEU A 44 4.26 -16.15 -13.04
C LEU A 44 5.26 -15.96 -14.18
N GLU A 45 5.24 -14.81 -14.87
CA GLU A 45 6.25 -14.51 -15.89
C GLU A 45 7.67 -14.46 -15.31
N THR A 46 7.80 -13.91 -14.10
CA THR A 46 9.08 -13.89 -13.40
C THR A 46 9.55 -15.32 -13.09
N GLY A 47 8.67 -16.15 -12.55
CA GLY A 47 8.93 -17.57 -12.29
C GLY A 47 9.33 -18.34 -13.55
N ALA A 48 8.59 -18.18 -14.65
CA ALA A 48 8.89 -18.80 -15.93
C ALA A 48 10.31 -18.45 -16.43
N ASN A 49 10.74 -17.20 -16.25
CA ASN A 49 12.08 -16.73 -16.60
C ASN A 49 13.19 -17.12 -15.62
N GLN A 50 12.83 -17.60 -14.42
CA GLN A 50 13.79 -18.03 -13.39
C GLN A 50 14.00 -19.54 -13.37
N THR A 51 13.14 -20.32 -14.03
CA THR A 51 13.33 -21.78 -14.10
C THR A 51 14.46 -22.15 -15.08
N CYS A 52 15.08 -23.32 -14.86
CA CYS A 52 16.04 -23.88 -15.82
C CYS A 52 15.38 -24.65 -16.98
N GLY A 53 14.04 -24.80 -16.98
CA GLY A 53 13.29 -25.49 -18.04
C GLY A 53 13.58 -26.99 -18.22
N LYS A 54 14.23 -27.66 -17.26
CA LYS A 54 14.57 -29.10 -17.38
C LYS A 54 13.35 -30.01 -17.29
N CYS A 55 12.40 -29.69 -16.42
CA CYS A 55 11.15 -30.44 -16.30
C CYS A 55 10.07 -29.84 -17.20
N VAL A 56 9.22 -30.72 -17.76
CA VAL A 56 8.12 -30.34 -18.67
C VAL A 56 7.14 -29.35 -18.02
N PRO A 57 6.73 -29.50 -16.74
CA PRO A 57 5.80 -28.56 -16.12
C PRO A 57 6.31 -27.12 -16.10
N CYS A 58 7.62 -26.91 -15.88
CA CYS A 58 8.21 -25.58 -15.92
C CYS A 58 8.44 -25.08 -17.34
N ARG A 59 8.94 -25.93 -18.25
CA ARG A 59 9.30 -25.53 -19.61
C ARG A 59 8.08 -25.13 -20.44
N ASP A 60 7.03 -25.94 -20.37
CA ASP A 60 5.85 -25.81 -21.23
C ASP A 60 4.65 -25.30 -20.43
N GLY A 61 4.54 -25.68 -19.15
CA GLY A 61 3.40 -25.34 -18.30
C GLY A 61 3.40 -23.91 -17.78
N LEU A 62 4.51 -23.40 -17.21
CA LEU A 62 4.54 -22.03 -16.65
C LEU A 62 4.23 -20.92 -17.68
N PRO A 63 4.78 -20.96 -18.92
CA PRO A 63 4.39 -19.99 -19.94
C PRO A 63 2.90 -20.01 -20.24
N LYS A 64 2.30 -21.21 -20.34
CA LYS A 64 0.86 -21.35 -20.59
C LYS A 64 0.03 -20.90 -19.39
N LEU A 65 0.46 -21.20 -18.17
CA LEU A 65 -0.20 -20.75 -16.96
C LEU A 65 -0.22 -19.22 -16.87
N SER A 66 0.91 -18.58 -17.20
CA SER A 66 1.03 -17.12 -17.26
C SER A 66 0.09 -16.50 -18.31
N GLU A 67 -0.05 -17.12 -19.47
CA GLU A 67 -0.97 -16.68 -20.53
C GLU A 67 -2.42 -16.72 -20.04
N LEU A 68 -2.86 -17.85 -19.49
CA LEU A 68 -4.22 -18.01 -18.96
C LEU A 68 -4.51 -17.02 -17.83
N MET A 69 -3.54 -16.78 -16.93
CA MET A 69 -3.68 -15.79 -15.86
C MET A 69 -3.83 -14.36 -16.42
N ARG A 70 -3.14 -14.04 -17.52
CA ARG A 70 -3.31 -12.75 -18.21
C ARG A 70 -4.67 -12.63 -18.88
N GLU A 71 -5.16 -13.70 -19.51
CA GLU A 71 -6.52 -13.72 -20.06
C GLU A 71 -7.56 -13.42 -18.97
N LEU A 72 -7.42 -14.03 -17.79
CA LEU A 72 -8.26 -13.75 -16.64
C LEU A 72 -8.11 -12.30 -16.15
N ALA A 73 -6.87 -11.83 -15.95
CA ALA A 73 -6.60 -10.45 -15.53
C ALA A 73 -7.13 -9.40 -16.52
N ASN A 74 -7.22 -9.73 -17.82
CA ASN A 74 -7.75 -8.84 -18.86
C ASN A 74 -9.27 -8.99 -19.09
N CYS A 75 -9.98 -9.75 -18.24
CA CYS A 75 -11.43 -10.01 -18.38
C CYS A 75 -11.81 -10.73 -19.69
N GLN A 76 -10.89 -11.55 -20.21
CA GLN A 76 -11.04 -12.31 -21.47
C GLN A 76 -11.23 -13.81 -21.21
N ALA A 77 -11.07 -14.27 -19.97
CA ALA A 77 -11.23 -15.67 -19.60
C ALA A 77 -12.69 -16.11 -19.55
N SER A 78 -12.92 -17.39 -19.84
CA SER A 78 -14.18 -18.09 -19.63
C SER A 78 -14.10 -18.99 -18.38
N ASN A 79 -15.23 -19.58 -17.96
CA ASN A 79 -15.21 -20.61 -16.91
C ASN A 79 -14.34 -21.81 -17.30
N GLU A 80 -14.29 -22.20 -18.58
CA GLU A 80 -13.40 -23.26 -19.06
C GLU A 80 -11.92 -22.86 -18.95
N THR A 81 -11.60 -21.59 -19.23
CA THR A 81 -10.26 -21.03 -19.03
C THR A 81 -9.86 -21.12 -17.55
N LEU A 82 -10.77 -20.79 -16.62
CA LEU A 82 -10.50 -20.86 -15.18
C LEU A 82 -10.24 -22.30 -14.71
N GLU A 83 -11.06 -23.26 -15.13
CA GLU A 83 -10.86 -24.68 -14.79
C GLU A 83 -9.53 -25.19 -15.33
N THR A 84 -9.20 -24.84 -16.57
CA THR A 84 -7.91 -25.19 -17.20
C THR A 84 -6.74 -24.57 -16.44
N LEU A 85 -6.85 -23.30 -16.06
CA LEU A 85 -5.84 -22.56 -15.30
C LEU A 85 -5.58 -23.24 -13.95
N ARG A 86 -6.63 -23.59 -13.21
CA ARG A 86 -6.51 -24.26 -11.91
C ARG A 86 -5.91 -25.67 -12.05
N ALA A 87 -6.38 -26.45 -13.03
CA ALA A 87 -5.85 -27.79 -13.28
C ALA A 87 -4.37 -27.76 -13.70
N LEU A 88 -3.98 -26.80 -14.53
CA LEU A 88 -2.60 -26.60 -14.96
C LEU A 88 -1.70 -26.19 -13.78
N ALA A 89 -2.14 -25.23 -12.96
CA ALA A 89 -1.42 -24.85 -11.75
C ALA A 89 -1.23 -26.04 -10.80
N GLN A 90 -2.29 -26.82 -10.57
CA GLN A 90 -2.24 -28.03 -9.75
C GLN A 90 -1.21 -29.05 -10.25
N MET A 91 -1.20 -29.32 -11.57
CA MET A 91 -0.21 -30.20 -12.18
C MET A 91 1.22 -29.67 -12.04
N ILE A 92 1.44 -28.36 -12.29
CA ILE A 92 2.77 -27.76 -12.18
C ILE A 92 3.29 -27.83 -10.75
N ARG A 93 2.45 -27.52 -9.76
CA ARG A 93 2.82 -27.61 -8.35
C ARG A 93 3.30 -29.02 -7.99
N ASP A 94 2.50 -30.03 -8.32
CA ASP A 94 2.77 -31.40 -7.87
C ASP A 94 3.92 -32.08 -8.65
N ALA A 95 4.22 -31.62 -9.87
CA ALA A 95 5.20 -32.24 -10.76
C ALA A 95 6.50 -31.42 -10.96
N SER A 96 6.64 -30.25 -10.33
CA SER A 96 7.86 -29.44 -10.42
C SER A 96 8.97 -30.00 -9.54
N ASP A 97 10.17 -30.19 -10.11
CA ASP A 97 11.35 -30.69 -9.39
C ASP A 97 11.98 -29.68 -8.42
N CYS A 98 11.64 -28.39 -8.52
CA CYS A 98 12.25 -27.33 -7.71
C CYS A 98 11.24 -26.32 -7.18
N ALA A 99 11.68 -25.56 -6.17
CA ALA A 99 10.86 -24.57 -5.49
C ALA A 99 10.34 -23.46 -6.42
N VAL A 100 11.09 -23.04 -7.44
CA VAL A 100 10.64 -21.96 -8.34
C VAL A 100 9.35 -22.33 -9.08
N GLY A 101 9.29 -23.54 -9.62
CA GLY A 101 8.09 -24.03 -10.31
C GLY A 101 6.94 -24.30 -9.34
N TYR A 102 7.26 -24.91 -8.20
CA TYR A 102 6.29 -25.19 -7.14
C TYR A 102 5.62 -23.90 -6.63
N GLU A 103 6.40 -22.91 -6.21
CA GLU A 103 5.90 -21.65 -5.63
C GLU A 103 5.12 -20.84 -6.68
N ALA A 104 5.61 -20.77 -7.93
CA ALA A 104 4.89 -20.11 -9.02
C ALA A 104 3.46 -20.65 -9.19
N ALA A 105 3.31 -21.97 -9.14
CA ALA A 105 2.01 -22.61 -9.24
C ALA A 105 1.17 -22.52 -7.95
N GLN A 106 1.80 -22.68 -6.79
CA GLN A 106 1.13 -22.60 -5.49
C GLN A 106 0.55 -21.20 -5.23
N GLU A 107 1.32 -20.14 -5.48
CA GLU A 107 0.85 -18.75 -5.38
C GLU A 107 -0.35 -18.47 -6.30
N THR A 108 -0.39 -19.13 -7.47
CA THR A 108 -1.55 -19.02 -8.37
C THR A 108 -2.78 -19.65 -7.75
N LEU A 109 -2.67 -20.87 -7.20
CA LEU A 109 -3.79 -21.53 -6.53
C LEU A 109 -4.29 -20.72 -5.33
N ASP A 110 -3.36 -20.25 -4.49
CA ASP A 110 -3.69 -19.41 -3.34
C ASP A 110 -4.36 -18.11 -3.76
N ALA A 111 -3.91 -17.48 -4.85
CA ALA A 111 -4.53 -16.27 -5.36
C ALA A 111 -5.97 -16.50 -5.86
N LEU A 112 -6.25 -17.62 -6.54
CA LEU A 112 -7.61 -17.93 -6.98
C LEU A 112 -8.57 -18.11 -5.80
N ASP A 113 -8.07 -18.65 -4.68
CA ASP A 113 -8.87 -18.91 -3.48
C ASP A 113 -9.04 -17.64 -2.63
N ILE A 114 -7.93 -16.95 -2.32
CA ILE A 114 -7.89 -15.74 -1.50
C ILE A 114 -8.64 -14.59 -2.18
N PHE A 115 -8.50 -14.44 -3.50
CA PHE A 115 -9.09 -13.35 -4.27
C PHE A 115 -10.27 -13.81 -5.14
N SER A 116 -11.05 -14.77 -4.66
CA SER A 116 -12.23 -15.31 -5.36
C SER A 116 -13.22 -14.24 -5.82
N GLU A 117 -13.45 -13.20 -5.01
CA GLU A 117 -14.29 -12.05 -5.38
C GLU A 117 -13.74 -11.29 -6.61
N GLU A 118 -12.41 -11.12 -6.70
CA GLU A 118 -11.78 -10.45 -7.85
C GLU A 118 -11.81 -11.35 -9.09
N VAL A 119 -11.64 -12.66 -8.92
CA VAL A 119 -11.78 -13.64 -10.01
C VAL A 119 -13.20 -13.57 -10.61
N GLU A 120 -14.24 -13.58 -9.76
CA GLU A 120 -15.63 -13.45 -10.21
C GLU A 120 -15.88 -12.10 -10.91
N ALA A 121 -15.35 -11.00 -10.37
CA ALA A 121 -15.46 -9.68 -10.96
C ALA A 121 -14.84 -9.61 -12.38
N HIS A 122 -13.73 -10.30 -12.61
CA HIS A 122 -13.10 -10.38 -13.94
C HIS A 122 -13.81 -11.31 -14.93
N LEU A 123 -14.42 -12.40 -14.44
CA LEU A 123 -15.13 -13.37 -15.27
C LEU A 123 -16.52 -12.89 -15.71
N VAL A 124 -17.26 -12.24 -14.81
CA VAL A 124 -18.67 -11.85 -15.03
C VAL A 124 -18.81 -10.34 -15.10
N GLY A 125 -18.17 -9.63 -14.18
CA GLY A 125 -18.25 -8.16 -14.10
C GLY A 125 -17.42 -7.43 -15.15
N HIS A 126 -16.48 -8.13 -15.80
CA HIS A 126 -15.51 -7.59 -16.75
C HIS A 126 -14.78 -6.32 -16.25
N SER A 127 -14.53 -6.24 -14.94
CA SER A 127 -13.80 -5.13 -14.31
C SER A 127 -13.29 -5.53 -12.92
N CYS A 128 -12.23 -4.87 -12.46
CA CYS A 128 -11.75 -5.01 -11.07
C CYS A 128 -12.81 -4.57 -10.05
N THR A 129 -12.75 -5.13 -8.83
CA THR A 129 -13.62 -4.71 -7.73
C THR A 129 -13.38 -3.26 -7.30
N GLN A 130 -14.39 -2.65 -6.66
CA GLN A 130 -14.30 -1.27 -6.17
C GLN A 130 -13.20 -1.14 -5.12
N GLY A 131 -12.35 -0.13 -5.27
CA GLY A 131 -11.20 0.09 -4.39
C GLY A 131 -9.89 -0.52 -4.92
N MET A 132 -9.94 -1.31 -6.00
CA MET A 132 -8.75 -1.69 -6.75
C MET A 132 -8.23 -0.48 -7.52
N GLY A 133 -7.03 -0.03 -7.17
CA GLY A 133 -6.41 1.15 -7.74
C GLY A 133 -5.17 1.59 -6.97
N GLN A 134 -4.22 2.19 -7.69
CA GLN A 134 -3.00 2.70 -7.07
C GLN A 134 -3.30 3.93 -6.20
N SER A 135 -3.36 3.71 -4.90
CA SER A 135 -3.50 4.77 -3.89
C SER A 135 -2.18 5.53 -3.66
N VAL A 136 -2.27 6.69 -3.01
CA VAL A 136 -1.10 7.46 -2.59
C VAL A 136 -0.49 6.80 -1.35
N PRO A 137 0.73 6.22 -1.41
CA PRO A 137 1.24 5.36 -0.33
C PRO A 137 1.30 6.02 1.04
N CYS A 138 1.69 7.29 1.09
CA CYS A 138 1.82 8.04 2.34
C CYS A 138 0.47 8.40 2.97
N GLU A 139 -0.61 8.43 2.20
CA GLU A 139 -1.98 8.60 2.71
C GLU A 139 -2.54 7.26 3.19
N THR A 140 -2.35 6.20 2.41
CA THR A 140 -2.82 4.84 2.73
C THR A 140 -2.18 4.29 4.00
N LEU A 141 -0.88 4.53 4.19
CA LEU A 141 -0.16 4.07 5.39
C LEU A 141 -0.36 4.97 6.60
N CYS A 142 -0.95 6.16 6.44
CA CYS A 142 -1.27 7.01 7.58
C CYS A 142 -2.58 6.51 8.23
N PRO A 143 -2.60 6.17 9.54
CA PRO A 143 -3.83 5.74 10.21
C PRO A 143 -4.95 6.79 10.20
N ALA A 144 -4.58 8.06 10.03
CA ALA A 144 -5.52 9.17 9.94
C ALA A 144 -5.80 9.59 8.48
N HIS A 145 -5.22 8.91 7.48
CA HIS A 145 -5.37 9.22 6.05
C HIS A 145 -5.18 10.70 5.70
N VAL A 146 -4.25 11.38 6.39
CA VAL A 146 -3.97 12.80 6.13
C VAL A 146 -3.43 12.98 4.72
N ASN A 147 -3.84 14.05 4.05
CA ASN A 147 -3.32 14.41 2.72
C ASN A 147 -1.86 14.89 2.82
N VAL A 148 -0.93 13.93 2.80
CA VAL A 148 0.51 14.16 2.90
C VAL A 148 1.06 15.00 1.75
N PRO A 149 0.81 14.67 0.47
CA PRO A 149 1.33 15.47 -0.64
C PRO A 149 0.87 16.93 -0.59
N GLY A 150 -0.40 17.14 -0.24
CA GLY A 150 -1.00 18.47 -0.18
C GLY A 150 -0.37 19.34 0.89
N TYR A 151 -0.17 18.84 2.12
CA TYR A 151 0.45 19.68 3.15
C TYR A 151 1.95 19.90 2.90
N ILE A 152 2.65 18.93 2.28
CA ILE A 152 4.05 19.12 1.88
C ILE A 152 4.16 20.25 0.85
N ALA A 153 3.27 20.30 -0.13
CA ALA A 153 3.22 21.39 -1.11
C ALA A 153 3.01 22.75 -0.43
N LEU A 154 2.04 22.85 0.49
CA LEU A 154 1.77 24.08 1.25
C LEU A 154 2.96 24.52 2.10
N VAL A 155 3.67 23.59 2.73
CA VAL A 155 4.91 23.89 3.45
C VAL A 155 6.01 24.38 2.51
N GLY A 156 6.13 23.78 1.32
CA GLY A 156 7.06 24.24 0.28
C GLY A 156 6.78 25.66 -0.21
N GLU A 157 5.51 26.09 -0.20
CA GLU A 157 5.08 27.46 -0.49
C GLU A 157 5.20 28.42 0.71
N GLY A 158 5.66 27.96 1.88
CA GLY A 158 5.71 28.76 3.12
C GLY A 158 4.34 29.01 3.77
N ARG A 159 3.28 28.35 3.29
CA ARG A 159 1.89 28.50 3.76
C ARG A 159 1.62 27.56 4.93
N TYR A 160 2.35 27.75 6.03
CA TYR A 160 2.32 26.85 7.19
C TYR A 160 0.94 26.75 7.86
N ALA A 161 0.21 27.88 7.97
CA ALA A 161 -1.14 27.88 8.54
C ALA A 161 -2.12 27.04 7.71
N ASP A 162 -2.04 27.12 6.38
CA ASP A 162 -2.86 26.31 5.47
C ASP A 162 -2.47 24.83 5.55
N ALA A 163 -1.17 24.52 5.68
CA ALA A 163 -0.71 23.14 5.87
C ALA A 163 -1.28 22.53 7.16
N ILE A 164 -1.25 23.28 8.27
CA ILE A 164 -1.84 22.85 9.54
C ILE A 164 -3.35 22.67 9.41
N LYS A 165 -4.04 23.59 8.73
CA LYS A 165 -5.47 23.49 8.46
C LYS A 165 -5.82 22.25 7.65
N LEU A 166 -5.03 21.93 6.63
CA LEU A 166 -5.20 20.72 5.82
C LEU A 166 -4.98 19.46 6.66
N ILE A 167 -3.93 19.40 7.48
CA ILE A 167 -3.69 18.28 8.38
C ILE A 167 -4.87 18.09 9.36
N ARG A 168 -5.42 19.20 9.88
CA ARG A 168 -6.55 19.19 10.82
C ARG A 168 -7.87 18.70 10.26
N LYS A 169 -7.98 18.58 8.93
CA LYS A 169 -9.15 17.96 8.29
C LYS A 169 -9.33 16.53 8.79
N ASP A 170 -8.24 15.78 8.90
CA ASP A 170 -8.28 14.35 9.20
C ASP A 170 -7.56 14.03 10.54
N ASN A 171 -6.66 14.90 11.00
CA ASN A 171 -5.91 14.72 12.24
C ASN A 171 -5.98 15.95 13.19
N PRO A 172 -6.68 15.84 14.33
CA PRO A 172 -6.83 16.93 15.29
C PRO A 172 -5.56 17.30 16.07
N PHE A 173 -4.51 16.46 16.04
CA PHE A 173 -3.30 16.60 16.86
C PHE A 173 -2.03 16.79 16.00
N PRO A 174 -1.96 17.83 15.15
CA PRO A 174 -0.80 18.05 14.29
C PRO A 174 0.50 18.21 15.10
N THR A 175 0.47 18.95 16.21
CA THR A 175 1.63 19.18 17.08
C THR A 175 2.10 17.89 17.76
N ALA A 176 1.19 17.10 18.35
CA ALA A 176 1.57 15.85 18.98
C ALA A 176 2.14 14.87 17.94
N CYS A 177 1.46 14.69 16.81
CA CYS A 177 1.93 13.82 15.75
C CYS A 177 3.22 14.33 15.08
N ALA A 178 3.57 15.62 15.15
CA ALA A 178 4.88 16.10 14.74
C ALA A 178 6.00 15.59 15.66
N LEU A 179 5.69 15.32 16.93
CA LEU A 179 6.66 14.96 17.95
C LEU A 179 6.73 13.46 18.24
N VAL A 180 5.62 12.72 18.17
CA VAL A 180 5.59 11.31 18.62
C VAL A 180 5.24 10.29 17.52
N CYS A 181 4.87 10.73 16.32
CA CYS A 181 4.49 9.81 15.25
C CYS A 181 5.66 8.90 14.84
N GLU A 182 5.39 7.61 14.70
CA GLU A 182 6.33 6.60 14.17
C GLU A 182 6.45 6.61 12.63
N HIS A 183 5.80 7.59 11.98
CA HIS A 183 5.88 7.87 10.55
C HIS A 183 5.77 6.63 9.63
N PRO A 184 4.69 5.83 9.75
CA PRO A 184 4.48 4.66 8.88
C PRO A 184 4.35 5.06 7.40
N CYS A 185 3.90 6.28 7.13
CA CYS A 185 3.80 6.88 5.80
C CYS A 185 5.14 7.03 5.05
N GLU A 186 6.27 6.97 5.74
CA GLU A 186 7.60 7.05 5.14
C GLU A 186 8.10 5.69 4.62
N LYS A 187 7.55 4.57 5.14
CA LYS A 187 8.02 3.20 4.84
C LYS A 187 7.93 2.82 3.36
N ARG A 188 6.88 3.25 2.65
CA ARG A 188 6.69 3.01 1.20
C ARG A 188 6.71 4.29 0.39
N CYS A 189 7.57 5.24 0.76
CA CYS A 189 7.68 6.50 0.02
C CYS A 189 8.22 6.25 -1.40
N ARG A 190 7.52 6.72 -2.44
CA ARG A 190 7.98 6.58 -3.84
C ARG A 190 9.33 7.24 -4.13
N ARG A 191 9.79 8.15 -3.27
CA ARG A 191 11.11 8.79 -3.38
C ARG A 191 12.28 7.79 -3.21
N ILE A 192 12.05 6.63 -2.56
CA ILE A 192 13.02 5.53 -2.45
C ILE A 192 13.54 5.04 -3.82
N LEU A 193 12.74 5.22 -4.88
CA LEU A 193 13.15 4.89 -6.25
C LEU A 193 14.30 5.76 -6.78
N ILE A 194 14.50 6.94 -6.17
CA ILE A 194 15.52 7.91 -6.54
C ILE A 194 16.63 7.90 -5.48
N ASP A 195 16.26 8.16 -4.23
CA ASP A 195 17.20 8.26 -3.10
C ASP A 195 16.59 7.73 -1.79
N ALA A 196 16.08 8.60 -0.91
CA ALA A 196 15.61 8.27 0.43
C ALA A 196 14.15 8.73 0.64
N PRO A 197 13.41 8.13 1.57
CA PRO A 197 12.07 8.61 1.93
C PRO A 197 12.07 10.09 2.30
N LEU A 198 10.97 10.78 2.00
CA LEU A 198 10.75 12.13 2.51
C LEU A 198 10.64 12.09 4.04
N ASN A 199 11.24 13.05 4.73
CA ASN A 199 11.07 13.24 6.18
C ASN A 199 9.72 13.92 6.45
N ILE A 200 8.64 13.17 6.23
CA ILE A 200 7.24 13.61 6.31
C ILE A 200 6.90 14.11 7.73
N ARG A 201 7.39 13.44 8.78
CA ARG A 201 7.23 13.93 10.17
C ARG A 201 8.01 15.22 10.41
N GLY A 202 9.24 15.33 9.90
CA GLY A 202 10.05 16.53 10.01
C GLY A 202 9.40 17.73 9.32
N ILE A 203 8.83 17.54 8.14
CA ILE A 203 8.07 18.57 7.41
C ILE A 203 6.83 19.01 8.22
N LYS A 204 6.13 18.04 8.84
CA LYS A 204 5.01 18.35 9.74
C LYS A 204 5.47 19.17 10.96
N LYS A 205 6.63 18.81 11.53
CA LYS A 205 7.25 19.55 12.65
C LYS A 205 7.59 20.98 12.24
N MET A 206 8.21 21.16 11.08
CA MET A 206 8.52 22.48 10.54
C MET A 206 7.26 23.36 10.46
N ALA A 207 6.13 22.83 9.99
CA ALA A 207 4.88 23.60 9.92
C ALA A 207 4.41 24.09 11.30
N VAL A 208 4.37 23.21 12.30
CA VAL A 208 3.89 23.55 13.65
C VAL A 208 4.88 24.38 14.47
N ASP A 209 6.17 24.33 14.13
CA ASP A 209 7.20 25.19 14.73
C ASP A 209 7.09 26.65 14.21
N GLN A 210 6.75 26.82 12.93
CA GLN A 210 6.62 28.15 12.31
C GLN A 210 5.31 28.84 12.69
N VAL A 211 4.23 28.06 12.77
CA VAL A 211 2.91 28.56 13.18
C VAL A 211 2.37 27.61 14.24
N ALA A 212 2.19 28.12 15.45
CA ALA A 212 1.60 27.34 16.53
C ALA A 212 0.23 26.82 16.09
N ALA A 213 -0.03 25.51 16.18
CA ALA A 213 -1.28 24.95 15.70
C ALA A 213 -2.51 25.62 16.36
N ASP A 214 -2.40 26.02 17.62
CA ASP A 214 -3.47 26.68 18.37
C ASP A 214 -3.85 28.07 17.85
N SER A 215 -2.98 28.73 17.07
CA SER A 215 -3.30 30.00 16.39
C SER A 215 -3.99 29.80 15.05
N VAL A 216 -3.99 28.57 14.52
CA VAL A 216 -4.72 28.22 13.29
C VAL A 216 -6.17 27.90 13.65
N SER A 217 -7.12 28.38 12.86
CA SER A 217 -8.54 28.08 13.05
C SER A 217 -8.80 26.57 13.05
N THR A 218 -9.66 26.11 13.95
CA THR A 218 -10.18 24.74 13.94
C THR A 218 -11.40 24.62 13.03
N PRO A 219 -11.75 23.41 12.56
CA PRO A 219 -13.04 23.19 11.91
C PRO A 219 -14.19 23.73 12.76
N GLY A 220 -15.19 24.33 12.11
CA GLY A 220 -16.34 24.90 12.78
C GLY A 220 -17.22 23.83 13.42
N ARG A 221 -17.96 24.21 14.46
CA ARG A 221 -18.95 23.35 15.12
C ARG A 221 -20.04 22.94 14.12
N LEU A 222 -20.39 21.66 14.09
CA LEU A 222 -21.55 21.17 13.34
C LEU A 222 -22.87 21.61 14.02
N PRO A 223 -24.01 21.64 13.28
CA PRO A 223 -25.31 21.95 13.86
C PRO A 223 -25.64 21.07 15.07
N ASP A 224 -26.39 21.61 16.02
CA ASP A 224 -26.75 20.88 17.23
C ASP A 224 -27.60 19.64 16.90
N SER A 225 -27.24 18.50 17.49
CA SER A 225 -27.97 17.25 17.34
C SER A 225 -29.04 17.03 18.42
N GLY A 226 -29.09 17.90 19.44
CA GLY A 226 -29.97 17.77 20.60
C GLY A 226 -29.59 16.63 21.57
N LYS A 227 -28.52 15.89 21.27
CA LYS A 227 -28.02 14.77 22.09
C LYS A 227 -26.98 15.24 23.10
N ARG A 228 -26.97 14.63 24.29
CA ARG A 228 -25.98 14.88 25.35
C ARG A 228 -24.94 13.77 25.36
N ILE A 229 -23.66 14.14 25.43
CA ILE A 229 -22.52 13.22 25.45
C ILE A 229 -21.68 13.52 26.69
N ALA A 230 -21.27 12.47 27.41
CA ALA A 230 -20.30 12.56 28.50
C ALA A 230 -18.98 11.91 28.07
N VAL A 231 -17.85 12.52 28.42
CA VAL A 231 -16.50 11.99 28.15
C VAL A 231 -15.82 11.71 29.48
N VAL A 232 -15.50 10.45 29.73
CA VAL A 232 -14.77 10.00 30.94
C VAL A 232 -13.35 9.63 30.52
N GLY A 233 -12.35 10.26 31.13
CA GLY A 233 -10.92 10.10 30.80
C GLY A 233 -10.27 11.36 30.20
N GLY A 234 -8.96 11.53 30.44
CA GLY A 234 -8.17 12.69 30.05
C GLY A 234 -7.07 12.38 29.03
N TRP A 235 -7.14 13.08 27.88
CA TRP A 235 -6.14 13.24 26.80
C TRP A 235 -5.73 11.97 26.03
N PRO A 236 -5.78 11.92 24.67
CA PRO A 236 -6.11 12.91 23.63
C PRO A 236 -7.61 12.97 23.24
N PHE A 237 -8.41 11.97 23.63
CA PHE A 237 -9.80 11.81 23.18
C PHE A 237 -10.72 13.01 23.55
N ARG A 238 -10.55 13.59 24.74
CA ARG A 238 -11.35 14.73 25.22
C ARG A 238 -11.17 15.99 24.37
N SER A 239 -9.95 16.24 23.91
CA SER A 239 -9.63 17.39 23.06
C SER A 239 -10.21 17.21 21.66
N TYR A 240 -10.18 15.98 21.13
CA TYR A 240 -10.79 15.63 19.84
C TYR A 240 -12.31 15.82 19.86
N LEU A 241 -12.98 15.32 20.90
CA LEU A 241 -14.43 15.43 21.00
C LEU A 241 -14.89 16.88 21.19
N ARG A 242 -14.10 17.70 21.90
CA ARG A 242 -14.37 19.14 22.04
C ARG A 242 -14.23 19.90 20.72
N LEU A 243 -13.30 19.48 19.86
CA LEU A 243 -13.12 19.97 18.50
C LEU A 243 -14.31 19.62 17.59
N LEU A 244 -14.85 18.40 17.72
CA LEU A 244 -15.95 17.91 16.87
C LEU A 244 -17.34 18.37 17.35
N CYS A 245 -17.60 18.36 18.66
CA CYS A 245 -18.92 18.65 19.24
C CYS A 245 -19.12 20.13 19.63
N GLY A 246 -18.07 20.94 19.59
CA GLY A 246 -18.07 22.30 20.12
C GLY A 246 -18.02 22.33 21.65
N THR A 247 -17.77 23.52 22.20
CA THR A 247 -17.43 23.72 23.61
C THR A 247 -18.60 23.78 24.58
N ASP A 248 -19.84 23.77 24.09
CA ASP A 248 -21.01 24.24 24.87
C ASP A 248 -21.90 23.13 25.44
N GLY A 249 -21.57 21.86 25.19
CA GLY A 249 -22.15 20.75 25.94
C GLY A 249 -21.46 20.66 27.29
N ALA A 250 -22.14 21.05 28.37
CA ALA A 250 -21.64 21.05 29.74
C ALA A 250 -20.73 19.84 30.06
N PHE A 251 -19.41 20.06 29.99
CA PHE A 251 -18.41 19.12 30.48
C PHE A 251 -18.52 19.11 32.02
N ARG A 252 -19.45 18.32 32.56
CA ARG A 252 -19.44 18.00 33.98
C ARG A 252 -18.27 17.05 34.23
N ASN A 253 -17.27 17.54 34.96
CA ASN A 253 -16.20 16.70 35.48
C ASN A 253 -16.85 15.66 36.42
N GLY A 254 -16.94 14.42 35.95
CA GLY A 254 -17.14 13.27 36.81
C GLY A 254 -15.80 12.97 37.48
N VAL A 255 -15.84 12.91 38.81
CA VAL A 255 -14.74 12.61 39.74
C VAL A 255 -13.95 11.37 39.31
#